data_AF-A0ABC8XV32-F1
#
_entry.id   AF-A0ABC8XV32-F1
#
_cell.length_a   1.000
_cell.length_b   1.000
_cell.length_c   1.000
_cell.angle_alpha   90.00
_cell.angle_beta   90.00
_cell.angle_gamma   90.00
#
_symmetry.space_group_name_H-M   'P 1'
#
loop_
_entity.id
_entity.type
_entity.pdbx_description
1 polymer ?
#
loop_
_entity_poly.entity_id
_entity_poly.type
_entity_poly.pdbx_seq_one_letter_code
_entity_poly.pdbx_strand_id
1 'polypeptide(L)'
;MLPLFRLDGFSNFTVNDRASLLTRIQKTFLDYHFKVEQEAGSATFSFFSFNGTAGVWRREAINDAGGWKDRTTVEDMDLAVRATLKGWKFVYAGDVKVKSELPSTYEAYCRQQFRWACGSANLFRKMTWEVLVAKQVSPLKKFYMIYSFFLLRRVVAPTVAFVLYNIIIPLSVMIPEVFLPVWGVAYIPTALTVVTAIRNPENLHIMPLWILFESVMSMHRLKAAVAGLLELSEFNQWIVTQKVGNHVAEENCEVPLLQKARKGFRNRVNVPEIGFSVFLFTCASYNLVLHGKTSYFINLYLQGLAFFLLGINCIGTTCCCF
;
A
#
# COMPACT_ATOMS: atom_id res chain seq x y z
N MET A 1 -13.15 -2.25 36.29
CA MET A 1 -13.19 -3.44 35.42
C MET A 1 -13.83 -3.01 34.11
N LEU A 2 -13.01 -2.54 33.16
CA LEU A 2 -13.46 -2.10 31.83
C LEU A 2 -13.85 -3.36 31.03
N PRO A 3 -15.01 -3.39 30.36
CA PRO A 3 -15.44 -4.56 29.62
C PRO A 3 -14.48 -4.80 28.44
N LEU A 4 -13.78 -5.94 28.52
CA LEU A 4 -13.05 -6.57 27.43
C LEU A 4 -14.03 -6.81 26.25
N PHE A 5 -13.66 -6.33 25.07
CA PHE A 5 -14.16 -6.74 23.75
C PHE A 5 -15.67 -6.95 23.62
N ARG A 6 -16.42 -5.85 23.41
CA ARG A 6 -17.70 -5.94 22.69
C ARG A 6 -17.39 -6.12 21.20
N LEU A 7 -17.53 -7.35 20.71
CA LEU A 7 -17.55 -7.71 19.30
C LEU A 7 -18.90 -7.35 18.65
N ASP A 8 -19.36 -6.12 18.84
CA ASP A 8 -20.60 -5.64 18.21
C ASP A 8 -20.28 -5.13 16.80
N GLY A 9 -20.47 -6.00 15.82
CA GLY A 9 -20.66 -5.65 14.41
C GLY A 9 -19.42 -5.19 13.65
N PHE A 10 -18.85 -6.11 12.86
CA PHE A 10 -17.98 -5.82 11.72
C PHE A 10 -18.73 -5.00 10.65
N SER A 11 -19.15 -3.78 10.96
CA SER A 11 -19.74 -2.88 9.96
C SER A 11 -18.62 -2.26 9.12
N ASN A 12 -18.63 -2.62 7.85
CA ASN A 12 -17.65 -2.23 6.82
C ASN A 12 -17.59 -0.71 6.65
N PHE A 13 -16.41 -0.11 6.82
CA PHE A 13 -16.18 1.30 6.47
C PHE A 13 -16.07 1.51 4.96
N THR A 14 -15.73 0.46 4.20
CA THR A 14 -15.66 0.49 2.74
C THR A 14 -16.99 0.11 2.12
N VAL A 15 -17.51 0.93 1.18
CA VAL A 15 -18.84 0.72 0.58
C VAL A 15 -18.83 -0.24 -0.61
N ASN A 16 -17.71 -0.37 -1.30
CA ASN A 16 -17.55 -1.18 -2.51
C ASN A 16 -16.58 -2.35 -2.32
N ASP A 17 -16.32 -2.78 -1.09
CA ASP A 17 -15.36 -3.84 -0.82
C ASP A 17 -15.71 -5.17 -1.49
N ARG A 18 -17.00 -5.48 -1.64
CA ARG A 18 -17.49 -6.69 -2.30
C ARG A 18 -17.62 -6.59 -3.83
N ALA A 19 -17.27 -5.45 -4.44
CA ALA A 19 -17.48 -5.22 -5.87
C ALA A 19 -16.55 -6.03 -6.78
N SER A 20 -15.35 -6.39 -6.31
CA SER A 20 -14.38 -7.21 -7.06
C SER A 20 -13.35 -7.84 -6.13
N LEU A 21 -12.58 -8.82 -6.63
CA LEU A 21 -11.43 -9.36 -5.90
C LEU A 21 -10.44 -8.25 -5.50
N LEU A 22 -10.24 -7.27 -6.38
CA LEU A 22 -9.35 -6.12 -6.16
C LEU A 22 -9.76 -5.32 -4.92
N THR A 23 -11.04 -4.95 -4.81
CA THR A 23 -11.55 -4.16 -3.69
C THR A 23 -11.49 -4.93 -2.38
N ARG A 24 -11.65 -6.25 -2.42
CA ARG A 24 -11.49 -7.11 -1.23
C ARG A 24 -10.05 -7.17 -0.75
N ILE A 25 -9.09 -7.33 -1.67
CA ILE A 25 -7.64 -7.32 -1.37
C ILE A 25 -7.22 -5.95 -0.80
N GLN A 26 -7.70 -4.85 -1.40
CA GLN A 26 -7.42 -3.49 -0.91
C GLN A 26 -7.96 -3.25 0.51
N LYS A 27 -9.16 -3.78 0.79
CA LYS A 27 -9.76 -3.70 2.13
C LYS A 27 -8.85 -4.34 3.18
N THR A 28 -8.33 -5.55 2.94
CA THR A 28 -7.39 -6.22 3.85
C THR A 28 -6.17 -5.36 4.18
N PHE A 29 -5.59 -4.70 3.18
CA PHE A 29 -4.45 -3.79 3.37
C PHE A 29 -4.83 -2.57 4.22
N LEU A 30 -5.97 -1.93 3.92
CA LEU A 30 -6.41 -0.74 4.66
C LEU A 30 -6.84 -1.04 6.09
N ASP A 31 -7.49 -2.18 6.32
CA ASP A 31 -7.84 -2.64 7.67
C ASP A 31 -6.60 -2.78 8.54
N TYR A 32 -5.51 -3.39 8.02
CA TYR A 32 -4.24 -3.46 8.72
C TYR A 32 -3.65 -2.07 8.99
N HIS A 33 -3.63 -1.20 7.97
CA HIS A 33 -3.10 0.15 8.09
C HIS A 33 -3.80 0.95 9.20
N PHE A 34 -5.13 0.96 9.24
CA PHE A 34 -5.88 1.72 10.25
C PHE A 34 -5.83 1.07 11.63
N LYS A 35 -6.21 -0.22 11.75
CA LYS A 35 -6.40 -0.90 13.04
C LYS A 35 -5.10 -1.33 13.72
N VAL A 36 -4.01 -1.46 12.97
CA VAL A 36 -2.73 -1.87 13.54
C VAL A 36 -1.78 -0.69 13.54
N GLU A 37 -1.52 -0.11 12.37
CA GLU A 37 -0.45 0.87 12.27
C GLU A 37 -0.79 2.23 12.88
N GLN A 38 -1.98 2.77 12.58
CA GLN A 38 -2.38 4.08 13.12
C GLN A 38 -2.73 3.99 14.60
N GLU A 39 -3.42 2.92 15.00
CA GLU A 39 -3.73 2.69 16.41
C GLU A 39 -2.46 2.56 17.26
N ALA A 40 -1.48 1.76 16.81
CA ALA A 40 -0.19 1.63 17.52
C ALA A 40 0.59 2.95 17.53
N GLY A 41 0.64 3.68 16.41
CA GLY A 41 1.32 4.98 16.34
C GLY A 41 0.68 6.02 17.28
N SER A 42 -0.64 6.07 17.32
CA SER A 42 -1.42 6.90 18.23
C SER A 42 -1.14 6.55 19.69
N ALA A 43 -1.24 5.26 20.06
CA ALA A 43 -1.09 4.80 21.43
C ALA A 43 0.34 4.96 21.97
N THR A 44 1.37 4.67 21.16
CA THR A 44 2.77 4.66 21.62
C THR A 44 3.45 6.02 21.46
N PHE A 45 3.17 6.75 20.39
CA PHE A 45 3.90 7.98 20.06
C PHE A 45 3.01 9.21 19.89
N SER A 46 1.68 9.06 20.02
CA SER A 46 0.69 10.10 19.69
C SER A 46 0.94 10.69 18.30
N PHE A 47 1.31 9.84 17.35
CA PHE A 47 1.65 10.22 15.98
C PHE A 47 1.29 9.10 15.00
N PHE A 48 0.60 9.48 13.92
CA PHE A 48 0.40 8.67 12.73
C PHE A 48 0.23 9.60 11.52
N SER A 49 0.31 9.05 10.32
CA SER A 49 0.06 9.81 9.09
C SER A 49 -1.41 10.19 9.02
N PHE A 50 -1.71 11.48 8.84
CA PHE A 50 -3.05 11.87 8.43
C PHE A 50 -3.26 11.46 6.96
N ASN A 51 -4.43 10.89 6.64
CA ASN A 51 -4.75 10.32 5.33
C ASN A 51 -5.70 11.20 4.51
N GLY A 52 -5.71 12.51 4.80
CA GLY A 52 -6.42 13.53 4.03
C GLY A 52 -7.94 13.56 4.22
N THR A 53 -8.52 12.57 4.88
CA THR A 53 -9.97 12.47 5.16
C THR A 53 -10.21 11.84 6.53
N ALA A 54 -11.48 11.85 6.97
CA ALA A 54 -11.93 11.17 8.19
C ALA A 54 -11.16 11.56 9.47
N GLY A 55 -10.81 12.83 9.61
CA GLY A 55 -10.25 13.36 10.86
C GLY A 55 -10.61 14.82 11.10
N VAL A 56 -10.48 15.22 12.36
CA VAL A 56 -10.81 16.56 12.84
C VAL A 56 -9.53 17.23 13.34
N TRP A 57 -9.35 18.49 12.93
CA TRP A 57 -8.21 19.29 13.32
C TRP A 57 -8.64 20.44 14.21
N ARG A 58 -7.84 20.71 15.26
CA ARG A 58 -7.92 21.99 15.94
C ARG A 58 -7.36 23.06 15.01
N ARG A 59 -8.08 24.18 14.85
CA ARG A 59 -7.64 25.30 14.01
C ARG A 59 -6.28 25.82 14.45
N GLU A 60 -6.04 25.91 15.75
CA GLU A 60 -4.75 26.30 16.34
C GLU A 60 -3.62 25.38 15.88
N ALA A 61 -3.85 24.06 15.83
CA ALA A 61 -2.82 23.11 15.38
C ALA A 61 -2.40 23.33 13.93
N ILE A 62 -3.36 23.66 13.06
CA ILE A 62 -3.07 23.98 11.66
C ILE A 62 -2.26 25.28 11.58
N ASN A 63 -2.68 26.32 12.31
CA ASN A 63 -2.00 27.62 12.32
C ASN A 63 -0.57 27.51 12.86
N ASP A 64 -0.38 26.82 13.99
CA ASP A 64 0.93 26.61 14.64
C ASP A 64 1.90 25.81 13.78
N ALA A 65 1.38 24.85 13.01
CA ALA A 65 2.16 24.08 12.06
C ALA A 65 2.57 24.92 10.83
N GLY A 66 1.98 26.10 10.62
CA GLY A 66 2.21 26.97 9.47
C GLY A 66 1.34 26.65 8.27
N GLY A 67 0.14 26.11 8.49
CA GLY A 67 -0.86 25.85 7.44
C GLY A 67 -0.53 24.69 6.50
N TRP A 68 -1.30 24.60 5.42
CA TRP A 68 -1.09 23.65 4.33
C TRP A 68 0.04 24.12 3.42
N LYS A 69 0.88 23.18 2.97
CA LYS A 69 2.01 23.46 2.06
C LYS A 69 1.91 22.55 0.84
N ASP A 70 2.19 23.10 -0.33
CA ASP A 70 2.13 22.44 -1.64
C ASP A 70 3.43 21.71 -2.03
N ARG A 71 4.41 21.66 -1.12
CA ARG A 71 5.74 21.10 -1.39
C ARG A 71 5.79 19.59 -1.63
N THR A 72 4.69 18.87 -1.44
CA THR A 72 4.58 17.42 -1.66
C THR A 72 3.15 17.02 -2.01
N THR A 73 2.97 15.87 -2.66
CA THR A 73 1.66 15.27 -3.00
C THR A 73 0.99 14.55 -1.82
N VAL A 74 1.57 14.67 -0.62
CA VAL A 74 1.04 14.19 0.67
C VAL A 74 1.06 15.34 1.68
N GLU A 75 0.40 16.44 1.32
CA GLU A 75 0.30 17.67 2.10
C GLU A 75 -0.33 17.45 3.49
N ASP A 76 -1.22 16.48 3.59
CA ASP A 76 -1.85 15.97 4.80
C ASP A 76 -0.83 15.35 5.76
N MET A 77 0.06 14.51 5.24
CA MET A 77 1.13 13.89 6.01
C MET A 77 2.18 14.92 6.43
N ASP A 78 2.52 15.86 5.55
CA ASP A 78 3.44 16.96 5.85
C ASP A 78 2.93 17.80 7.03
N LEU A 79 1.63 18.17 7.00
CA LEU A 79 0.99 18.88 8.09
C LEU A 79 1.01 18.07 9.39
N ALA A 80 0.75 16.76 9.34
CA ALA A 80 0.78 15.89 10.50
C ALA A 80 2.17 15.82 11.16
N VAL A 81 3.22 15.70 10.35
CA VAL A 81 4.61 15.71 10.85
C VAL A 81 4.92 17.06 11.49
N ARG A 82 4.65 18.18 10.81
CA ARG A 82 4.93 19.52 11.34
C ARG A 82 4.18 19.82 12.63
N ALA A 83 2.89 19.50 12.72
CA ALA A 83 2.11 19.66 13.94
C ALA A 83 2.70 18.82 15.09
N THR A 84 3.15 17.60 14.79
CA THR A 84 3.83 16.74 15.76
C THR A 84 5.12 17.34 16.28
N LEU A 85 5.90 18.00 15.41
CA LEU A 85 7.13 18.71 15.80
C LEU A 85 6.85 19.92 16.70
N LYS A 86 5.62 20.45 16.68
CA LYS A 86 5.12 21.50 17.58
C LYS A 86 4.48 20.97 18.86
N GLY A 87 4.54 19.65 19.09
CA GLY A 87 4.01 19.02 20.31
C GLY A 87 2.54 18.62 20.25
N TRP A 88 1.85 18.80 19.12
CA TRP A 88 0.48 18.33 18.95
C TRP A 88 0.42 16.79 18.97
N LYS A 89 -0.66 16.28 19.54
CA LYS A 89 -0.91 14.84 19.71
C LYS A 89 -2.00 14.37 18.78
N PHE A 90 -1.72 13.30 18.06
CA PHE A 90 -2.67 12.63 17.17
C PHE A 90 -3.30 11.47 17.91
N VAL A 91 -4.64 11.41 17.88
CA VAL A 91 -5.44 10.36 18.52
C VAL A 91 -6.24 9.64 17.45
N TYR A 92 -6.04 8.33 17.34
CA TYR A 92 -6.83 7.46 16.49
C TYR A 92 -8.11 7.05 17.22
N ALA A 93 -9.27 7.34 16.62
CA ALA A 93 -10.59 7.02 17.17
C ALA A 93 -11.21 5.84 16.40
N GLY A 94 -10.87 4.61 16.80
CA GLY A 94 -11.30 3.38 16.10
C GLY A 94 -12.81 3.11 16.13
N ASP A 95 -13.52 3.70 17.10
CA ASP A 95 -14.98 3.53 17.26
C ASP A 95 -15.79 4.37 16.26
N VAL A 96 -15.18 5.41 15.68
CA VAL A 96 -15.85 6.30 14.73
C VAL A 96 -15.59 5.84 13.31
N LYS A 97 -16.65 5.41 12.61
CA LYS A 97 -16.55 4.86 11.26
C LYS A 97 -17.01 5.88 10.23
N VAL A 98 -16.20 6.10 9.21
CA VAL A 98 -16.52 6.95 8.05
C VAL A 98 -16.56 6.09 6.79
N LYS A 99 -17.62 6.21 6.01
CA LYS A 99 -17.75 5.47 4.75
C LYS A 99 -16.71 5.94 3.73
N SER A 100 -16.00 5.01 3.11
CA SER A 100 -15.01 5.26 2.06
C SER A 100 -15.22 4.36 0.85
N GLU A 101 -14.73 4.80 -0.30
CA GLU A 101 -14.77 4.06 -1.56
C GLU A 101 -13.34 3.71 -1.99
N LEU A 102 -13.14 2.46 -2.39
CA LEU A 102 -11.88 1.92 -2.87
C LEU A 102 -11.74 2.10 -4.38
N PRO A 103 -10.52 2.31 -4.92
CA PRO A 103 -10.27 2.24 -6.36
C PRO A 103 -10.83 0.95 -7.00
N SER A 104 -11.79 1.11 -7.91
CA SER A 104 -12.50 -0.01 -8.56
C SER A 104 -11.73 -0.65 -9.71
N THR A 105 -10.68 0.00 -10.23
CA THR A 105 -9.83 -0.50 -11.32
C THR A 105 -8.37 -0.59 -10.89
N TYR A 106 -7.63 -1.54 -11.48
CA TYR A 106 -6.22 -1.73 -11.18
C TYR A 106 -5.37 -0.49 -11.53
N GLU A 107 -5.62 0.12 -12.69
CA GLU A 107 -4.97 1.38 -13.10
C GLU A 107 -5.15 2.51 -12.06
N ALA A 108 -6.37 2.68 -11.54
CA ALA A 108 -6.65 3.68 -10.52
C ALA A 108 -5.95 3.37 -9.19
N TYR A 109 -5.89 2.09 -8.82
CA TYR A 109 -5.16 1.65 -7.63
C TYR A 109 -3.65 1.89 -7.75
N CYS A 110 -3.02 1.51 -8.87
CA CYS A 110 -1.59 1.75 -9.09
C CYS A 110 -1.23 3.24 -9.03
N ARG A 111 -2.05 4.11 -9.63
CA ARG A 111 -1.85 5.57 -9.54
C ARG A 111 -1.95 6.08 -8.10
N GLN A 112 -2.93 5.59 -7.34
CA GLN A 112 -3.08 5.97 -5.94
C GLN A 112 -1.87 5.52 -5.10
N GLN A 113 -1.45 4.27 -5.25
CA GLN A 113 -0.28 3.72 -4.55
C GLN A 113 1.02 4.41 -4.94
N PHE A 114 1.17 4.76 -6.22
CA PHE A 114 2.30 5.55 -6.69
C PHE A 114 2.36 6.90 -5.99
N ARG A 115 1.25 7.66 -5.97
CA ARG A 115 1.18 8.96 -5.27
C ARG A 115 1.54 8.83 -3.80
N TRP A 116 0.97 7.85 -3.10
CA TRP A 116 1.23 7.64 -1.67
C TRP A 116 2.68 7.29 -1.39
N ALA A 117 3.27 6.34 -2.13
CA ALA A 117 4.64 5.93 -1.93
C ALA A 117 5.64 7.02 -2.34
N CYS A 118 5.43 7.63 -3.51
CA CYS A 118 6.28 8.70 -4.05
C CYS A 118 6.25 9.96 -3.15
N GLY A 119 5.06 10.44 -2.79
CA GLY A 119 4.89 11.59 -1.91
C GLY A 119 5.50 11.35 -0.52
N SER A 120 5.29 10.18 0.07
CA SER A 120 5.86 9.84 1.39
C SER A 120 7.39 9.78 1.36
N ALA A 121 7.98 9.23 0.29
CA ALA A 121 9.42 9.12 0.15
C ALA A 121 10.09 10.49 -0.12
N ASN A 122 9.43 11.35 -0.90
CA ASN A 122 9.86 12.75 -1.05
C ASN A 122 9.77 13.52 0.27
N LEU A 123 8.67 13.34 1.00
CA LEU A 123 8.48 13.98 2.30
C LEU A 123 9.54 13.53 3.30
N PHE A 124 9.95 12.26 3.29
CA PHE A 124 11.06 11.78 4.12
C PHE A 124 12.32 12.60 3.89
N ARG A 125 12.74 12.76 2.63
CA ARG A 125 13.94 13.56 2.28
C ARG A 125 13.82 15.00 2.78
N LYS A 126 12.65 15.62 2.66
CA LYS A 126 12.40 17.02 3.07
C LYS A 126 12.32 17.19 4.59
N MET A 127 11.70 16.24 5.30
CA MET A 127 11.43 16.34 6.74
C MET A 127 12.53 15.78 7.63
N THR A 128 13.45 14.96 7.11
CA THR A 128 14.49 14.32 7.95
C THR A 128 15.25 15.34 8.78
N TRP A 129 15.72 16.43 8.15
CA TRP A 129 16.44 17.47 8.86
C TRP A 129 15.57 18.21 9.88
N GLU A 130 14.33 18.59 9.49
CA GLU A 130 13.38 19.27 10.38
C GLU A 130 13.08 18.44 11.65
N VAL A 131 12.94 17.11 11.51
CA VAL A 131 12.69 16.20 12.63
C VAL A 131 13.92 16.08 13.55
N LEU A 132 15.13 16.03 12.98
CA LEU A 132 16.37 15.94 13.75
C LEU A 132 16.59 17.17 14.63
N VAL A 133 16.40 18.37 14.07
CA VAL A 133 16.66 19.65 14.77
C VAL A 133 15.54 20.07 15.72
N ALA A 134 14.36 19.44 15.64
CA ALA A 134 13.20 19.81 16.48
C ALA A 134 13.50 19.66 17.98
N LYS A 135 13.50 20.77 18.74
CA LYS A 135 13.83 20.74 20.17
C LYS A 135 12.70 20.20 21.07
N GLN A 136 11.46 20.28 20.60
CA GLN A 136 10.25 19.98 21.38
C GLN A 136 9.86 18.49 21.37
N VAL A 137 10.61 17.64 20.66
CA VAL A 137 10.30 16.21 20.47
C VAL A 137 11.37 15.35 21.14
N SER A 138 10.92 14.32 21.88
CA SER A 138 11.84 13.39 22.56
C SER A 138 12.70 12.61 21.56
N PRO A 139 13.95 12.23 21.92
CA PRO A 139 14.83 11.46 21.05
C PRO A 139 14.20 10.16 20.54
N LEU A 140 13.45 9.46 21.41
CA LEU A 140 12.76 8.22 21.04
C LEU A 140 11.69 8.46 19.97
N LYS A 141 10.91 9.55 20.09
CA LYS A 141 9.88 9.88 19.09
C LYS A 141 10.51 10.32 17.77
N LYS A 142 11.64 11.04 17.79
CA LYS A 142 12.42 11.33 16.58
C LYS A 142 12.92 10.07 15.89
N PHE A 143 13.49 9.14 16.67
CA PHE A 143 13.93 7.83 16.15
C PHE A 143 12.76 7.08 15.52
N TYR A 144 11.61 7.00 16.19
CA TYR A 144 10.41 6.40 15.63
C TYR A 144 10.00 7.05 14.29
N MET A 145 9.95 8.39 14.24
CA MET A 145 9.55 9.12 13.02
C MET A 145 10.51 8.89 11.86
N ILE A 146 11.82 8.99 12.09
CA ILE A 146 12.84 8.84 11.03
C ILE A 146 13.02 7.38 10.65
N TYR A 147 13.29 6.51 11.62
CA TYR A 147 13.63 5.11 11.37
C TYR A 147 12.39 4.28 11.03
N SER A 148 11.38 4.25 11.92
CA SER A 148 10.24 3.34 11.75
C SER A 148 9.21 3.87 10.73
N PHE A 149 8.78 5.12 10.90
CA PHE A 149 7.70 5.69 10.09
C PHE A 149 8.13 6.06 8.67
N PHE A 150 9.30 6.68 8.49
CA PHE A 150 9.80 7.05 7.17
C PHE A 150 10.70 5.96 6.56
N LEU A 151 11.91 5.74 7.09
CA LEU A 151 12.92 4.90 6.44
C LEU A 151 12.44 3.46 6.26
N LEU A 152 12.09 2.78 7.35
CA LEU A 152 11.72 1.38 7.34
C LEU A 152 10.46 1.16 6.50
N ARG A 153 9.40 1.93 6.75
CA ARG A 153 8.10 1.71 6.09
C ARG A 153 8.02 2.22 4.66
N ARG A 154 8.59 3.40 4.36
CA ARG A 154 8.42 4.06 3.05
C ARG A 154 9.53 3.72 2.06
N VAL A 155 10.69 3.26 2.52
CA VAL A 155 11.85 2.96 1.66
C VAL A 155 12.28 1.51 1.78
N VAL A 156 12.68 1.05 2.98
CA VAL A 156 13.28 -0.26 3.17
C VAL A 156 12.29 -1.39 2.91
N ALA A 157 11.08 -1.34 3.47
CA ALA A 157 10.11 -2.43 3.35
C ALA A 157 9.68 -2.70 1.88
N PRO A 158 9.31 -1.69 1.06
CA PRO A 158 9.06 -1.91 -0.37
C PRO A 158 10.30 -2.41 -1.12
N THR A 159 11.50 -1.90 -0.80
CA THR A 159 12.76 -2.31 -1.44
C THR A 159 13.09 -3.76 -1.13
N VAL A 160 13.05 -4.16 0.14
CA VAL A 160 13.31 -5.53 0.57
C VAL A 160 12.24 -6.46 0.01
N ALA A 161 10.97 -6.08 0.05
CA ALA A 161 9.89 -6.88 -0.50
C ALA A 161 10.08 -7.14 -2.01
N PHE A 162 10.43 -6.11 -2.78
CA PHE A 162 10.68 -6.30 -4.20
C PHE A 162 11.97 -7.07 -4.47
N VAL A 163 13.11 -6.62 -3.94
CA VAL A 163 14.42 -7.21 -4.23
C VAL A 163 14.50 -8.66 -3.74
N LEU A 164 14.02 -8.97 -2.53
CA LEU A 164 14.09 -10.32 -2.01
C LEU A 164 13.15 -11.27 -2.77
N TYR A 165 11.86 -10.91 -2.90
CA TYR A 165 10.84 -11.83 -3.44
C TYR A 165 10.72 -11.84 -4.96
N ASN A 166 11.05 -10.74 -5.64
CA ASN A 166 10.93 -10.64 -7.09
C ASN A 166 12.25 -10.77 -7.85
N ILE A 167 13.41 -10.68 -7.16
CA ILE A 167 14.72 -10.75 -7.81
C ILE A 167 15.59 -11.86 -7.21
N ILE A 168 15.91 -11.79 -5.91
CA ILE A 168 16.85 -12.71 -5.26
C ILE A 168 16.31 -14.14 -5.27
N ILE A 169 15.06 -14.37 -4.85
CA ILE A 169 14.47 -15.72 -4.82
C ILE A 169 14.42 -16.34 -6.23
N PRO A 170 13.86 -15.69 -7.27
CA PRO A 170 13.88 -16.23 -8.63
C PRO A 170 15.28 -16.54 -9.17
N LEU A 171 16.29 -15.69 -8.88
CA LEU A 171 17.67 -15.93 -9.30
C LEU A 171 18.35 -17.05 -8.52
N SER A 172 18.08 -17.17 -7.22
CA SER A 172 18.63 -18.25 -6.38
C SER A 172 18.17 -19.64 -6.85
N VAL A 173 17.01 -19.69 -7.50
CA VAL A 173 16.44 -20.91 -8.09
C VAL A 173 17.19 -21.33 -9.36
N MET A 174 17.92 -20.40 -10.00
CA MET A 174 18.78 -20.68 -11.16
C MET A 174 20.23 -20.98 -10.78
N ILE A 175 20.68 -20.53 -9.60
CA ILE A 175 22.06 -20.66 -9.11
C ILE A 175 22.06 -21.56 -7.87
N PRO A 176 22.35 -22.87 -8.00
CA PRO A 176 22.19 -23.84 -6.92
C PRO A 176 23.10 -23.60 -5.70
N GLU A 177 24.14 -22.79 -5.82
CA GLU A 177 25.07 -22.42 -4.76
C GLU A 177 24.53 -21.32 -3.82
N VAL A 178 23.43 -20.65 -4.20
CA VAL A 178 22.86 -19.54 -3.41
C VAL A 178 21.92 -20.09 -2.35
N PHE A 179 22.39 -20.10 -1.10
CA PHE A 179 21.56 -20.44 0.06
C PHE A 179 20.91 -19.20 0.64
N LEU A 180 19.57 -19.18 0.66
CA LEU A 180 18.82 -18.12 1.30
C LEU A 180 18.47 -18.48 2.74
N PRO A 181 18.63 -17.56 3.71
CA PRO A 181 18.27 -17.82 5.09
C PRO A 181 16.74 -18.00 5.24
N VAL A 182 16.33 -19.16 5.78
CA VAL A 182 14.91 -19.54 5.94
C VAL A 182 14.14 -18.50 6.75
N TRP A 183 14.75 -17.88 7.76
CA TRP A 183 14.09 -16.87 8.59
C TRP A 183 13.66 -15.63 7.78
N GLY A 184 14.46 -15.24 6.80
CA GLY A 184 14.18 -14.06 5.96
C GLY A 184 13.11 -14.35 4.92
N VAL A 185 13.13 -15.54 4.33
CA VAL A 185 12.23 -15.95 3.24
C VAL A 185 10.88 -16.44 3.73
N ALA A 186 10.83 -17.13 4.88
CA ALA A 186 9.62 -17.80 5.36
C ALA A 186 9.09 -17.19 6.65
N TYR A 187 9.92 -17.01 7.68
CA TYR A 187 9.42 -16.64 9.02
C TYR A 187 8.86 -15.22 9.08
N ILE A 188 9.56 -14.24 8.50
CA ILE A 188 9.10 -12.84 8.50
C ILE A 188 7.76 -12.68 7.76
N PRO A 189 7.59 -13.15 6.51
CA PRO A 189 6.30 -13.07 5.81
C PRO A 189 5.20 -13.85 6.51
N THR A 190 5.51 -15.01 7.06
CA THR A 190 4.52 -15.83 7.78
C THR A 190 4.02 -15.08 9.01
N ALA A 191 4.92 -14.47 9.80
CA ALA A 191 4.52 -13.68 10.96
C ALA A 191 3.65 -12.48 10.55
N LEU A 192 4.03 -11.74 9.51
CA LEU A 192 3.23 -10.61 8.99
C LEU A 192 1.85 -11.06 8.48
N THR A 193 1.81 -12.19 7.78
CA THR A 193 0.56 -12.79 7.28
C THR A 193 -0.33 -13.22 8.44
N VAL A 194 0.23 -13.87 9.47
CA VAL A 194 -0.51 -14.30 10.66
C VAL A 194 -1.08 -13.10 11.42
N VAL A 195 -0.30 -12.03 11.61
CA VAL A 195 -0.80 -10.81 12.27
C VAL A 195 -1.95 -10.19 11.44
N THR A 196 -1.81 -10.14 10.12
CA THR A 196 -2.83 -9.61 9.22
C THR A 196 -4.10 -10.48 9.21
N ALA A 197 -3.92 -11.80 9.28
CA ALA A 197 -4.97 -12.81 9.35
C ALA A 197 -5.76 -12.73 10.66
N ILE A 198 -5.09 -12.63 11.81
CA ILE A 198 -5.72 -12.48 13.13
C ILE A 198 -6.60 -11.22 13.18
N ARG A 199 -6.14 -10.14 12.55
CA ARG A 199 -6.88 -8.86 12.52
C ARG A 199 -8.04 -8.83 11.53
N ASN A 200 -8.06 -9.77 10.57
CA ASN A 200 -9.07 -9.86 9.51
C ASN A 200 -9.55 -11.31 9.28
N PRO A 201 -10.18 -11.95 10.28
CA PRO A 201 -10.56 -13.37 10.20
C PRO A 201 -11.58 -13.66 9.09
N GLU A 202 -12.42 -12.69 8.73
CA GLU A 202 -13.41 -12.84 7.66
C GLU A 202 -12.79 -12.97 6.25
N ASN A 203 -11.52 -12.58 6.08
CA ASN A 203 -10.84 -12.55 4.77
C ASN A 203 -9.66 -13.53 4.70
N LEU A 204 -9.63 -14.56 5.57
CA LEU A 204 -8.54 -15.56 5.60
C LEU A 204 -8.33 -16.25 4.25
N HIS A 205 -9.40 -16.57 3.54
CA HIS A 205 -9.36 -17.18 2.20
C HIS A 205 -8.74 -16.28 1.13
N ILE A 206 -8.67 -14.97 1.37
CA ILE A 206 -8.08 -14.00 0.43
C ILE A 206 -6.57 -13.85 0.67
N MET A 207 -6.04 -14.25 1.83
CA MET A 207 -4.65 -14.03 2.22
C MET A 207 -3.62 -14.55 1.19
N PRO A 208 -3.77 -15.77 0.62
CA PRO A 208 -2.83 -16.23 -0.41
C PRO A 208 -2.81 -15.32 -1.65
N LEU A 209 -3.98 -14.85 -2.09
CA LEU A 209 -4.11 -13.92 -3.22
C LEU A 209 -3.55 -12.54 -2.88
N TRP A 210 -3.72 -12.09 -1.64
CA TRP A 210 -3.15 -10.85 -1.14
C TRP A 210 -1.61 -10.88 -1.16
N ILE A 211 -0.97 -11.98 -0.76
CA ILE A 211 0.50 -12.12 -0.82
C ILE A 211 1.01 -11.99 -2.26
N LEU A 212 0.36 -12.68 -3.20
CA LEU A 212 0.71 -12.61 -4.63
C LEU A 212 0.52 -11.19 -5.18
N PHE A 213 -0.58 -10.53 -4.79
CA PHE A 213 -0.86 -9.15 -5.17
C PHE A 213 0.17 -8.17 -4.60
N GLU A 214 0.54 -8.32 -3.33
CA GLU A 214 1.57 -7.51 -2.67
C GLU A 214 2.93 -7.66 -3.34
N SER A 215 3.24 -8.84 -3.87
CA SER A 215 4.45 -9.04 -4.67
C SER A 215 4.48 -8.14 -5.91
N VAL A 216 3.37 -8.06 -6.66
CA VAL A 216 3.26 -7.15 -7.82
C VAL A 216 3.31 -5.70 -7.39
N MET A 217 2.60 -5.34 -6.32
CA MET A 217 2.58 -3.98 -5.81
C MET A 217 3.91 -3.52 -5.23
N SER A 218 4.78 -4.43 -4.77
CA SER A 218 6.11 -4.09 -4.30
C SER A 218 6.96 -3.42 -5.40
N MET A 219 6.80 -3.84 -6.66
CA MET A 219 7.46 -3.22 -7.82
C MET A 219 7.03 -1.76 -7.99
N HIS A 220 5.71 -1.53 -7.98
CA HIS A 220 5.13 -0.18 -8.12
C HIS A 220 5.54 0.73 -6.97
N ARG A 221 5.51 0.22 -5.73
CA ARG A 221 5.91 0.99 -4.54
C ARG A 221 7.41 1.28 -4.52
N LEU A 222 8.26 0.35 -4.96
CA LEU A 222 9.69 0.62 -5.10
C LEU A 222 9.96 1.69 -6.16
N LYS A 223 9.37 1.56 -7.37
CA LYS A 223 9.49 2.57 -8.43
C LYS A 223 9.09 3.95 -7.90
N ALA A 224 7.95 4.03 -7.23
CA ALA A 224 7.43 5.26 -6.64
C ALA A 224 8.35 5.82 -5.55
N ALA A 225 8.85 4.99 -4.64
CA ALA A 225 9.76 5.42 -3.58
C ALA A 225 11.07 6.00 -4.15
N VAL A 226 11.65 5.35 -5.15
CA VAL A 226 12.85 5.85 -5.86
C VAL A 226 12.55 7.18 -6.56
N ALA A 227 11.43 7.26 -7.28
CA ALA A 227 11.01 8.50 -7.95
C ALA A 227 10.83 9.67 -6.97
N GLY A 228 10.25 9.41 -5.79
CA GLY A 228 10.06 10.43 -4.75
C GLY A 228 11.35 10.88 -4.07
N LEU A 229 12.27 9.95 -3.79
CA LEU A 229 13.58 10.25 -3.21
C LEU A 229 14.45 11.09 -4.16
N LEU A 230 14.47 10.69 -5.44
CA LEU A 230 15.28 11.32 -6.47
C LEU A 230 14.60 12.52 -7.17
N GLU A 231 13.34 12.83 -6.81
CA GLU A 231 12.56 13.92 -7.41
C GLU A 231 12.49 13.84 -8.95
N LEU A 232 12.26 12.63 -9.47
CA LEU A 232 12.12 12.41 -10.91
C LEU A 232 10.86 13.10 -11.46
N SER A 233 10.82 13.37 -12.77
CA SER A 233 9.74 14.10 -13.44
C SER A 233 8.33 13.52 -13.24
N GLU A 234 8.23 12.22 -12.96
CA GLU A 234 6.97 11.52 -12.64
C GLU A 234 6.35 11.93 -11.28
N PHE A 235 7.08 12.66 -10.44
CA PHE A 235 6.70 13.06 -9.08
C PHE A 235 5.44 13.94 -9.00
N ASN A 236 5.26 14.88 -9.94
CA ASN A 236 4.21 15.91 -9.87
C ASN A 236 2.86 15.50 -10.49
N GLN A 237 2.69 14.25 -10.90
CA GLN A 237 1.43 13.82 -11.51
C GLN A 237 0.33 13.62 -10.45
N TRP A 238 -0.41 14.70 -10.16
CA TRP A 238 -1.63 14.65 -9.36
C TRP A 238 -2.81 14.22 -10.23
N ILE A 239 -3.06 12.92 -10.32
CA ILE A 239 -4.24 12.37 -11.01
C ILE A 239 -5.26 11.95 -9.96
N VAL A 240 -6.41 12.63 -9.95
CA VAL A 240 -7.51 12.33 -9.01
C VAL A 240 -8.06 10.93 -9.28
N THR A 241 -8.11 10.10 -8.23
CA THR A 241 -8.82 8.82 -8.28
C THR A 241 -10.31 9.10 -8.48
N GLN A 242 -10.87 8.64 -9.59
CA GLN A 242 -12.32 8.73 -9.80
C GLN A 242 -13.04 7.88 -8.76
N LYS A 243 -13.93 8.52 -8.01
CA LYS A 243 -14.91 7.86 -7.14
C LYS A 243 -16.17 7.64 -7.97
N VAL A 244 -16.60 6.40 -8.07
CA VAL A 244 -17.74 6.02 -8.93
C VAL A 244 -19.05 6.28 -8.17
N GLY A 245 -19.00 6.34 -6.84
CA GLY A 245 -20.19 6.40 -6.00
C GLY A 245 -20.93 5.07 -6.00
N ASN A 246 -21.80 4.87 -5.01
CA ASN A 246 -22.81 3.83 -5.13
C ASN A 246 -23.79 4.31 -6.21
N HIS A 247 -23.88 3.60 -7.34
CA HIS A 247 -25.03 3.70 -8.24
C HIS A 247 -26.28 3.18 -7.49
N VAL A 248 -26.81 4.00 -6.57
CA VAL A 248 -28.17 3.90 -6.07
C VAL A 248 -28.94 4.98 -6.81
N ALA A 249 -29.88 4.52 -7.65
CA ALA A 249 -30.82 5.30 -8.45
C ALA A 249 -30.20 6.17 -9.55
N GLU A 250 -30.06 5.58 -10.74
CA GLU A 250 -30.15 6.34 -11.99
C GLU A 250 -31.58 6.88 -12.13
N GLU A 251 -31.89 7.97 -11.44
CA GLU A 251 -32.85 8.96 -11.92
C GLU A 251 -32.24 10.35 -11.68
N ASN A 252 -31.86 11.00 -12.77
CA ASN A 252 -31.61 12.44 -12.90
C ASN A 252 -30.33 13.04 -12.30
N CYS A 253 -29.16 12.55 -12.76
CA CYS A 253 -27.97 13.39 -12.78
C CYS A 253 -27.40 13.43 -14.20
N GLU A 254 -27.78 14.45 -14.97
CA GLU A 254 -27.16 14.82 -16.25
C GLU A 254 -25.73 15.31 -16.00
N VAL A 255 -24.82 14.38 -15.73
CA VAL A 255 -23.38 14.63 -15.90
C VAL A 255 -23.04 14.08 -17.28
N PRO A 256 -22.38 14.83 -18.18
CA PRO A 256 -22.02 14.32 -19.48
C PRO A 256 -21.12 13.10 -19.26
N LEU A 257 -21.66 11.91 -19.51
CA LEU A 257 -20.88 10.69 -19.56
C LEU A 257 -19.85 10.90 -20.66
N LEU A 258 -18.62 11.26 -20.30
CA LEU A 258 -17.46 11.17 -21.17
C LEU A 258 -17.58 9.82 -21.87
N GLN A 259 -17.84 9.84 -23.18
CA GLN A 259 -17.99 8.65 -23.99
C GLN A 259 -16.90 7.67 -23.58
N LYS A 260 -17.28 6.48 -23.08
CA LYS A 260 -16.36 5.39 -22.76
C LYS A 260 -15.63 5.05 -24.05
N ALA A 261 -14.53 5.73 -24.31
CA ALA A 261 -13.62 5.38 -25.38
C ALA A 261 -13.22 3.94 -25.09
N ARG A 262 -13.59 3.01 -25.99
CA ARG A 262 -13.08 1.64 -25.96
C ARG A 262 -11.57 1.74 -26.09
N LYS A 263 -10.86 1.85 -24.95
CA LYS A 263 -9.39 1.78 -24.91
C LYS A 263 -9.03 0.44 -25.56
N GLY A 264 -8.36 0.50 -26.71
CA GLY A 264 -7.91 -0.68 -27.44
C GLY A 264 -7.05 -1.59 -26.56
N PHE A 265 -7.00 -2.87 -26.90
CA PHE A 265 -6.30 -3.92 -26.12
C PHE A 265 -4.86 -3.52 -25.74
N ARG A 266 -4.13 -2.84 -26.64
CA ARG A 266 -2.78 -2.31 -26.38
C ARG A 266 -2.70 -1.28 -25.25
N ASN A 267 -3.73 -0.47 -25.02
CA ASN A 267 -3.78 0.51 -23.92
C ASN A 267 -4.23 -0.11 -22.60
N ARG A 268 -4.45 -1.44 -22.56
CA ARG A 268 -4.82 -2.22 -21.38
C ARG A 268 -3.71 -3.17 -20.93
N VAL A 269 -2.52 -3.10 -21.51
CA VAL A 269 -1.40 -3.98 -21.14
C VAL A 269 -0.30 -3.16 -20.47
N ASN A 270 0.06 -3.56 -19.25
CA ASN A 270 1.18 -3.01 -18.51
C ASN A 270 2.43 -3.84 -18.84
N VAL A 271 3.23 -3.32 -19.78
CA VAL A 271 4.43 -3.99 -20.29
C VAL A 271 5.42 -4.42 -19.19
N PRO A 272 5.71 -3.60 -18.14
CA PRO A 272 6.65 -4.01 -17.09
C PRO A 272 6.19 -5.27 -16.33
N GLU A 273 4.89 -5.38 -16.07
CA GLU A 273 4.32 -6.53 -15.34
C GLU A 273 4.39 -7.80 -16.19
N ILE A 274 4.12 -7.68 -17.50
CA ILE A 274 4.30 -8.80 -18.45
C ILE A 274 5.77 -9.22 -18.55
N GLY A 275 6.70 -8.27 -18.61
CA GLY A 275 8.13 -8.55 -18.63
C GLY A 275 8.58 -9.34 -17.39
N PHE A 276 8.14 -8.92 -16.21
CA PHE A 276 8.41 -9.65 -14.96
C PHE A 276 7.74 -11.02 -14.91
N SER A 277 6.53 -11.16 -15.44
CA SER A 277 5.84 -12.44 -15.55
C SER A 277 6.66 -13.45 -16.37
N VAL A 278 7.16 -13.04 -17.54
CA VAL A 278 8.01 -13.88 -18.40
C VAL A 278 9.28 -14.30 -17.66
N PHE A 279 9.95 -13.35 -17.00
CA PHE A 279 11.14 -13.63 -16.19
C PHE A 279 10.88 -14.70 -15.12
N LEU A 280 9.80 -14.54 -14.34
CA LEU A 280 9.43 -15.49 -13.27
C LEU A 280 9.10 -16.88 -13.83
N PHE A 281 8.38 -16.95 -14.95
CA PHE A 281 8.09 -18.23 -15.61
C PHE A 281 9.35 -18.90 -16.15
N THR A 282 10.30 -18.13 -16.68
CA THR A 282 11.60 -18.68 -17.11
C THR A 282 12.36 -19.26 -15.93
N CYS A 283 12.47 -18.54 -14.81
CA CYS A 283 13.13 -19.05 -13.60
C CYS A 283 12.45 -20.32 -13.05
N ALA A 284 11.12 -20.34 -13.01
CA ALA A 284 10.35 -21.49 -12.54
C ALA A 284 10.52 -22.72 -13.46
N SER A 285 10.49 -22.51 -14.78
CA SER A 285 10.67 -23.56 -15.78
C SER A 285 12.08 -24.14 -15.77
N TYR A 286 13.09 -23.28 -15.63
CA TYR A 286 14.49 -23.69 -15.52
C TYR A 286 14.71 -24.68 -14.36
N ASN A 287 14.16 -24.36 -13.19
CA ASN A 287 14.26 -25.21 -12.01
C ASN A 287 13.53 -26.54 -12.15
N LEU A 288 12.35 -26.52 -12.78
CA LEU A 288 11.56 -27.73 -13.04
C LEU A 288 12.29 -28.69 -13.97
N VAL A 289 12.89 -28.17 -15.06
CA VAL A 289 13.56 -29.00 -16.08
C VAL A 289 14.91 -29.54 -15.58
N LEU A 290 15.66 -28.76 -14.81
CA LEU A 290 16.99 -29.16 -14.33
C LEU A 290 16.99 -29.87 -12.97
N HIS A 291 15.82 -30.36 -12.53
CA HIS A 291 15.63 -31.04 -11.24
C HIS A 291 16.25 -30.26 -10.07
N GLY A 292 15.94 -28.96 -9.99
CA GLY A 292 16.40 -28.11 -8.91
C GLY A 292 16.00 -28.67 -7.54
N LYS A 293 16.91 -28.59 -6.57
CA LYS A 293 16.71 -29.15 -5.22
C LYS A 293 15.67 -28.39 -4.37
N THR A 294 15.14 -27.28 -4.86
CA THR A 294 14.32 -26.34 -4.08
C THR A 294 12.89 -26.26 -4.62
N SER A 295 11.89 -26.51 -3.76
CA SER A 295 10.46 -26.48 -4.12
C SER A 295 9.88 -25.07 -4.36
N TYR A 296 10.72 -24.05 -4.51
CA TYR A 296 10.28 -22.65 -4.70
C TYR A 296 9.60 -22.41 -6.06
N PHE A 297 9.79 -23.30 -7.04
CA PHE A 297 9.25 -23.15 -8.40
C PHE A 297 7.72 -23.02 -8.43
N ILE A 298 6.98 -23.68 -7.53
CA ILE A 298 5.51 -23.56 -7.44
C ILE A 298 5.11 -22.12 -7.11
N ASN A 299 5.76 -21.52 -6.12
CA ASN A 299 5.51 -20.14 -5.73
C ASN A 299 5.86 -19.17 -6.87
N LEU A 300 6.94 -19.44 -7.60
CA LEU A 300 7.33 -18.62 -8.76
C LEU A 300 6.31 -18.70 -9.90
N TYR A 301 5.71 -19.87 -10.17
CA TYR A 301 4.62 -19.99 -11.14
C TYR A 301 3.39 -19.18 -10.71
N LEU A 302 2.99 -19.28 -9.44
CA LEU A 302 1.86 -18.51 -8.91
C LEU A 302 2.11 -17.00 -8.96
N GLN A 303 3.33 -16.57 -8.65
CA GLN A 303 3.75 -15.17 -8.73
C GLN A 303 3.79 -14.69 -10.19
N GLY A 304 4.37 -15.47 -11.10
CA GLY A 304 4.39 -15.18 -12.54
C GLY A 304 2.98 -15.04 -13.12
N LEU A 305 2.05 -15.89 -12.69
CA LEU A 305 0.64 -15.80 -13.07
C LEU A 305 -0.03 -14.52 -12.52
N ALA A 306 0.26 -14.13 -11.28
CA ALA A 306 -0.27 -12.89 -10.72
C ALA A 306 0.21 -11.65 -11.50
N PHE A 307 1.51 -11.59 -11.82
CA PHE A 307 2.08 -10.54 -12.69
C PHE A 307 1.44 -10.54 -14.08
N PHE A 308 1.18 -11.71 -14.66
CA PHE A 308 0.52 -11.82 -15.96
C PHE A 308 -0.91 -11.26 -15.92
N LEU A 309 -1.73 -11.72 -14.97
CA LEU A 309 -3.15 -11.35 -14.85
C LEU A 309 -3.33 -9.86 -14.57
N LEU A 310 -2.50 -9.27 -13.72
CA LEU A 310 -2.49 -7.83 -13.48
C LEU A 310 -1.94 -7.06 -14.68
N GLY A 311 -0.93 -7.61 -15.36
CA GLY A 311 -0.32 -7.06 -16.57
C GLY A 311 -1.32 -6.89 -17.72
N ILE A 312 -2.30 -7.77 -17.86
CA ILE A 312 -3.37 -7.65 -18.87
C ILE A 312 -4.62 -6.93 -18.35
N ASN A 313 -4.57 -6.33 -17.14
CA ASN A 313 -5.68 -5.66 -16.47
C ASN A 313 -6.94 -6.54 -16.27
N CYS A 314 -6.77 -7.84 -15.99
CA CYS A 314 -7.87 -8.78 -15.74
C CYS A 314 -8.50 -8.67 -14.34
N ILE A 315 -8.22 -7.61 -13.57
CA ILE A 315 -8.64 -7.45 -12.18
C ILE A 315 -9.30 -6.07 -11.96
N GLY A 316 -10.45 -6.06 -11.27
CA GLY A 316 -11.30 -4.87 -11.02
C GLY A 316 -12.63 -4.91 -11.77
N THR A 317 -13.45 -3.86 -11.67
CA THR A 317 -14.81 -3.81 -12.24
C THR A 317 -14.86 -3.72 -13.77
N THR A 318 -13.72 -3.55 -14.42
CA THR A 318 -13.57 -3.61 -15.88
C THR A 318 -13.45 -5.04 -16.43
N CYS A 319 -13.31 -6.05 -15.57
CA CYS A 319 -13.28 -7.44 -15.99
C CYS A 319 -14.71 -8.00 -16.01
N CYS A 320 -15.20 -8.40 -17.18
CA CYS A 320 -16.53 -9.01 -17.33
C CYS A 320 -16.62 -10.47 -16.88
N CYS A 321 -15.65 -11.01 -16.14
CA CYS A 321 -15.67 -12.42 -15.74
C CYS A 321 -15.09 -12.65 -14.33
N PHE A 322 -15.80 -13.51 -13.60
CA PHE A 322 -15.64 -14.00 -12.21
C PHE A 322 -16.26 -13.16 -11.10
#